data_AF-A0A850MBL7-F1
#
_entry.id   AF-A0A850MBL7-F1
#
_cell.length_a   1.000
_cell.length_b   1.000
_cell.length_c   1.000
_cell.angle_alpha   90.00
_cell.angle_beta   90.00
_cell.angle_gamma   90.00
#
_symmetry.space_group_name_H-M   'P 1'
#
loop_
_entity.id
_entity.type
_entity.pdbx_description
1 polymer ?
#
loop_
_entity_poly.entity_id
_entity_poly.type
_entity_poly.pdbx_seq_one_letter_code
_entity_poly.pdbx_strand_id
1 'polypeptide(L)'
;MKIKRKQNFFLIIILYGFLILNSLTLINFKTSAHYPNTFVCSARLVSHNITIDGRMTGNEWNSIENELLFFDFLDEVYVGRIYFAWDSNFLYLFAKILDGNESSDRALFIFFDEAHNGALDGFEDIRGLFSNNSKLNKHVNESGDQELDVNEANFHACHNFSIETGYQQFEMAIPFSTASENLNITPEFGLVIGINLEYWNGTHYDDYPDSGRRKVVWSDQARYGDLKLARPIIDYDFGPLITYLIVASIIVVILISIITGLKLRQMRKKKIIGKKKTQKKHDPQK
;
A
#
# COMPACT_ATOMS: atom_id res chain seq x y z
N MET A 1 2.77 36.67 41.31
CA MET A 1 3.19 35.35 40.80
C MET A 1 2.03 34.50 40.25
N LYS A 2 1.11 35.06 39.41
CA LYS A 2 -0.06 34.31 38.86
C LYS A 2 -0.07 34.16 37.33
N ILE A 3 0.83 34.85 36.61
CA ILE A 3 0.81 34.90 35.13
C ILE A 3 1.47 33.66 34.49
N LYS A 4 2.44 33.00 35.15
CA LYS A 4 3.12 31.80 34.62
C LYS A 4 2.20 30.58 34.44
N ARG A 5 1.08 30.48 35.18
CA ARG A 5 0.20 29.31 35.13
C ARG A 5 -0.60 29.16 33.83
N LYS A 6 -0.91 30.27 33.14
CA LYS A 6 -1.74 30.23 31.91
C LYS A 6 -0.96 29.86 30.65
N GLN A 7 0.34 30.17 30.58
CA GLN A 7 1.17 29.80 29.42
C GLN A 7 1.44 28.29 29.37
N ASN A 8 1.61 27.64 30.52
CA ASN A 8 1.84 26.19 30.57
C ASN A 8 0.63 25.37 30.12
N PHE A 9 -0.60 25.86 30.36
CA PHE A 9 -1.81 25.13 29.99
C PHE A 9 -2.01 25.03 28.48
N PHE A 10 -1.71 26.10 27.74
CA PHE A 10 -1.86 26.12 26.29
C PHE A 10 -0.83 25.22 25.59
N LEU A 11 0.40 25.18 26.10
CA LEU A 11 1.46 24.30 25.59
C LEU A 11 1.11 22.81 25.76
N ILE A 12 0.48 22.46 26.88
CA ILE A 12 0.05 21.08 27.17
C ILE A 12 -1.02 20.61 26.19
N ILE A 13 -2.00 21.46 25.85
CA ILE A 13 -3.06 21.10 24.89
C ILE A 13 -2.48 20.84 23.49
N ILE A 14 -1.53 21.66 23.04
CA ILE A 14 -0.88 21.48 21.74
C ILE A 14 -0.08 20.17 21.72
N LEU A 15 0.68 19.88 22.78
CA LEU A 15 1.45 18.64 22.87
C LEU A 15 0.57 17.39 22.87
N TYR A 16 -0.53 17.40 23.64
CA TYR A 16 -1.47 16.29 23.70
C TYR A 16 -2.21 16.08 22.37
N GLY A 17 -2.61 17.16 21.69
CA GLY A 17 -3.23 17.06 20.36
C GLY A 17 -2.26 16.44 19.34
N PHE A 18 -0.99 16.84 19.38
CA PHE A 18 0.05 16.26 18.52
C PHE A 18 0.32 14.78 18.83
N LEU A 19 0.35 14.41 20.11
CA LEU A 19 0.53 13.01 20.54
C LEU A 19 -0.65 12.12 20.13
N ILE A 20 -1.90 12.57 20.31
CA ILE A 20 -3.08 11.80 19.91
C ILE A 20 -3.13 11.61 18.40
N LEU A 21 -2.81 12.66 17.63
CA LEU A 21 -2.78 12.59 16.17
C LEU A 21 -1.72 11.59 15.66
N ASN A 22 -0.52 11.58 16.28
CA ASN A 22 0.51 10.59 15.96
C ASN A 22 0.15 9.18 16.45
N SER A 23 -0.54 9.05 17.59
CA SER A 23 -0.97 7.75 18.10
C SER A 23 -1.98 7.08 17.18
N LEU A 24 -2.90 7.87 16.60
CA LEU A 24 -3.91 7.38 15.66
C LEU A 24 -3.34 6.98 14.29
N THR A 25 -2.19 7.55 13.88
CA THR A 25 -1.49 7.13 12.66
C THR A 25 -0.60 5.90 12.87
N LEU A 26 -0.19 5.61 14.11
CA LEU A 26 0.69 4.49 14.48
C LEU A 26 -0.06 3.18 14.84
N ILE A 27 -1.38 3.22 15.06
CA ILE A 27 -2.20 2.01 15.23
C ILE A 27 -2.58 1.47 13.86
N ASN A 28 -1.58 1.03 13.10
CA ASN A 28 -1.78 0.12 11.98
C ASN A 28 -1.71 -1.30 12.55
N PHE A 29 -2.87 -1.95 12.60
CA PHE A 29 -3.06 -3.27 13.17
C PHE A 29 -2.11 -4.29 12.54
N LYS A 30 -1.28 -4.93 13.37
CA LYS A 30 -0.67 -6.22 13.06
C LYS A 30 -1.70 -7.31 13.35
N THR A 31 -2.43 -7.70 12.33
CA THR A 31 -3.18 -8.96 12.29
C THR A 31 -2.88 -9.61 10.95
N SER A 32 -1.71 -10.21 10.84
CA SER A 32 -1.38 -11.15 9.78
C SER A 32 -0.43 -12.16 10.40
N ALA A 33 -0.57 -13.44 10.03
CA ALA A 33 0.42 -14.47 10.27
C ALA A 33 1.69 -14.12 9.47
N HIS A 34 2.39 -13.05 9.87
CA HIS A 34 3.65 -12.67 9.27
C HIS A 34 4.64 -13.80 9.52
N TYR A 35 4.97 -14.58 8.49
CA TYR A 35 6.19 -15.34 8.55
C TYR A 35 7.37 -14.35 8.65
N PRO A 36 8.35 -14.62 9.51
CA PRO A 36 9.54 -13.78 9.56
C PRO A 36 10.18 -13.70 8.18
N ASN A 37 10.43 -12.47 7.71
CA ASN A 37 11.06 -12.15 6.42
C ASN A 37 10.19 -12.39 5.17
N THR A 38 8.86 -12.36 5.27
CA THR A 38 8.02 -12.36 4.07
C THR A 38 7.98 -11.00 3.38
N PHE A 39 7.89 -11.05 2.06
CA PHE A 39 7.57 -9.88 1.25
C PHE A 39 6.14 -9.45 1.52
N VAL A 40 5.92 -8.14 1.57
CA VAL A 40 4.60 -7.55 1.77
C VAL A 40 4.33 -6.65 0.58
N CYS A 41 3.23 -6.88 -0.11
CA CYS A 41 2.72 -6.00 -1.15
C CYS A 41 1.29 -5.57 -0.83
N SER A 42 0.82 -4.56 -1.54
CA SER A 42 -0.55 -4.04 -1.37
C SER A 42 -1.28 -3.98 -2.71
N ALA A 43 -2.48 -4.56 -2.78
CA ALA A 43 -3.42 -4.30 -3.85
C ALA A 43 -4.15 -2.98 -3.57
N ARG A 44 -4.08 -2.03 -4.49
CA ARG A 44 -4.79 -0.75 -4.34
C ARG A 44 -6.25 -0.87 -4.76
N LEU A 45 -7.19 -0.39 -3.94
CA LEU A 45 -8.59 -0.28 -4.38
C LEU A 45 -8.69 0.71 -5.55
N VAL A 46 -9.25 0.26 -6.67
CA VAL A 46 -9.55 1.09 -7.84
C VAL A 46 -11.05 1.38 -7.92
N SER A 47 -11.37 2.53 -8.52
CA SER A 47 -12.77 2.97 -8.75
C SER A 47 -13.13 3.07 -10.22
N HIS A 48 -12.16 2.76 -11.09
CA HIS A 48 -12.31 2.66 -12.53
C HIS A 48 -12.13 1.21 -12.95
N ASN A 49 -12.70 0.86 -14.09
CA ASN A 49 -12.47 -0.45 -14.69
C ASN A 49 -11.04 -0.50 -15.24
N ILE A 50 -10.37 -1.62 -15.03
CA ILE A 50 -9.10 -1.94 -15.67
C ILE A 50 -9.39 -2.78 -16.91
N THR A 51 -8.81 -2.40 -18.05
CA THR A 51 -8.97 -3.13 -19.30
C THR A 51 -7.89 -4.20 -19.38
N ILE A 52 -8.30 -5.47 -19.52
CA ILE A 52 -7.35 -6.59 -19.63
C ILE A 52 -6.94 -6.78 -21.10
N ASP A 53 -5.95 -6.01 -21.55
CA ASP A 53 -5.43 -6.01 -22.92
C ASP A 53 -3.97 -6.47 -23.05
N GLY A 54 -3.36 -6.84 -21.92
CA GLY A 54 -2.00 -7.37 -21.83
C GLY A 54 -0.96 -6.26 -21.85
N ARG A 55 -1.38 -4.99 -21.84
CA ARG A 55 -0.51 -3.83 -21.97
C ARG A 55 -0.75 -2.85 -20.84
N MET A 56 0.31 -2.20 -20.41
CA MET A 56 0.18 -1.06 -19.49
C MET A 56 -0.30 0.16 -20.28
N THR A 57 -1.59 0.24 -20.62
CA THR A 57 -2.13 1.35 -21.40
C THR A 57 -2.72 2.45 -20.52
N GLY A 58 -2.66 3.69 -21.01
CA GLY A 58 -3.33 4.82 -20.37
C GLY A 58 -2.85 5.13 -18.94
N ASN A 59 -3.80 5.53 -18.09
CA ASN A 59 -3.57 5.94 -16.70
C ASN A 59 -4.05 4.91 -15.67
N GLU A 60 -4.61 3.78 -16.10
CA GLU A 60 -5.28 2.84 -15.19
C GLU A 60 -4.30 2.20 -14.19
N TRP A 61 -3.07 1.94 -14.63
CA TRP A 61 -1.98 1.40 -13.81
C TRP A 61 -1.04 2.46 -13.22
N ASN A 62 -1.06 3.71 -13.72
CA ASN A 62 -0.10 4.75 -13.33
C ASN A 62 -0.23 5.19 -11.86
N SER A 63 -1.43 5.09 -11.30
CA SER A 63 -1.66 5.38 -9.88
C SER A 63 -1.45 4.18 -8.97
N ILE A 64 -1.26 2.97 -9.51
CA ILE A 64 -1.12 1.77 -8.70
C ILE A 64 0.34 1.65 -8.25
N GLU A 65 0.55 1.47 -6.94
CA GLU A 65 1.87 1.19 -6.40
C GLU A 65 2.38 -0.11 -7.02
N ASN A 66 3.67 -0.15 -7.35
CA ASN A 66 4.30 -1.34 -7.90
C ASN A 66 5.41 -1.83 -7.01
N GLU A 67 5.57 -3.14 -7.01
CA GLU A 67 6.65 -3.81 -6.36
C GLU A 67 7.68 -4.26 -7.39
N LEU A 68 8.95 -4.22 -6.99
CA LEU A 68 10.05 -4.72 -7.79
C LEU A 68 10.08 -6.25 -7.68
N LEU A 69 10.04 -6.93 -8.82
CA LEU A 69 10.19 -8.37 -8.93
C LEU A 69 11.63 -8.73 -9.27
N PHE A 70 12.15 -9.74 -8.60
CA PHE A 70 13.41 -10.39 -8.96
C PHE A 70 13.16 -11.88 -9.11
N PHE A 71 13.45 -12.40 -10.30
CA PHE A 71 13.45 -13.83 -10.57
C PHE A 71 14.88 -14.27 -10.91
N ASP A 72 15.60 -14.81 -9.93
CA ASP A 72 16.94 -15.40 -10.05
C ASP A 72 16.91 -16.88 -10.48
N PHE A 73 17.22 -17.16 -11.75
CA PHE A 73 17.19 -18.49 -12.35
C PHE A 73 18.57 -18.93 -12.82
N LEU A 74 19.24 -19.79 -12.03
CA LEU A 74 20.56 -20.38 -12.33
C LEU A 74 21.62 -19.34 -12.70
N ASP A 75 21.68 -18.96 -13.98
CA ASP A 75 22.65 -18.04 -14.59
C ASP A 75 22.01 -16.74 -15.13
N GLU A 76 20.69 -16.59 -15.02
CA GLU A 76 19.94 -15.44 -15.52
C GLU A 76 19.09 -14.83 -14.40
N VAL A 77 19.14 -13.50 -14.28
CA VAL A 77 18.26 -12.75 -13.37
C VAL A 77 17.28 -11.96 -14.21
N TYR A 78 16.00 -12.29 -14.10
CA TYR A 78 14.92 -11.48 -14.63
C TYR A 78 14.50 -10.46 -13.58
N VAL A 79 14.27 -9.23 -14.04
CA VAL A 79 13.81 -8.13 -13.19
C VAL A 79 12.51 -7.64 -13.76
N GLY A 80 11.50 -7.46 -12.93
CA GLY A 80 10.21 -6.98 -13.38
C GLY A 80 9.58 -6.00 -12.40
N ARG A 81 8.40 -5.52 -12.77
CA ARG A 81 7.50 -4.81 -11.85
C ARG A 81 6.17 -5.53 -11.84
N ILE A 82 5.55 -5.57 -10.67
CA ILE A 82 4.19 -6.07 -10.50
C ILE A 82 3.32 -5.00 -9.87
N TYR A 83 2.08 -4.96 -10.32
CA TYR A 83 1.06 -4.04 -9.89
C TYR A 83 -0.11 -4.87 -9.42
N PHE A 84 -0.62 -4.58 -8.23
CA PHE A 84 -1.83 -5.18 -7.71
C PHE A 84 -2.89 -4.11 -7.51
N ALA A 85 -4.08 -4.36 -8.04
CA ALA A 85 -5.26 -3.57 -7.75
C ALA A 85 -6.41 -4.49 -7.40
N TRP A 86 -7.46 -3.96 -6.80
CA TRP A 86 -8.68 -4.71 -6.57
C TRP A 86 -9.89 -3.79 -6.63
N ASP A 87 -11.06 -4.37 -6.85
CA ASP A 87 -12.36 -3.74 -6.65
C ASP A 87 -13.33 -4.71 -5.96
N SER A 88 -14.64 -4.45 -5.98
CA SER A 88 -15.61 -5.35 -5.34
C SER A 88 -15.74 -6.72 -6.01
N ASN A 89 -15.23 -6.87 -7.23
CA ASN A 89 -15.48 -8.02 -8.10
C ASN A 89 -14.19 -8.78 -8.46
N PHE A 90 -13.04 -8.10 -8.58
CA PHE A 90 -11.80 -8.70 -9.06
C PHE A 90 -10.57 -8.28 -8.27
N LEU A 91 -9.62 -9.21 -8.17
CA LEU A 91 -8.21 -8.90 -7.98
C LEU A 91 -7.55 -8.74 -9.35
N TYR A 92 -6.94 -7.58 -9.58
CA TYR A 92 -6.21 -7.26 -10.80
C TYR A 92 -4.70 -7.39 -10.56
N LEU A 93 -4.02 -7.91 -11.57
CA LEU A 93 -2.58 -8.00 -11.63
C LEU A 93 -2.06 -7.58 -12.99
N PHE A 94 -0.99 -6.79 -12.98
CA PHE A 94 -0.16 -6.56 -14.15
C PHE A 94 1.30 -6.79 -13.79
N ALA A 95 2.01 -7.55 -14.61
CA ALA A 95 3.44 -7.77 -14.48
C ALA A 95 4.18 -7.42 -15.77
N LYS A 96 5.23 -6.62 -15.67
CA LYS A 96 6.14 -6.30 -16.78
C LYS A 96 7.53 -6.75 -16.43
N ILE A 97 8.03 -7.76 -17.12
CA ILE A 97 9.28 -8.46 -16.82
C ILE A 97 10.29 -8.16 -17.93
N LEU A 98 11.47 -7.68 -17.56
CA LEU A 98 12.58 -7.46 -18.47
C LEU A 98 13.08 -8.82 -18.96
N ASP A 99 12.74 -9.15 -20.18
CA ASP A 99 13.12 -10.38 -20.87
C ASP A 99 13.31 -10.05 -22.34
N GLY A 100 14.57 -10.04 -22.78
CA GLY A 100 14.95 -9.73 -24.16
C GLY A 100 14.54 -10.79 -25.16
N ASN A 101 14.07 -11.95 -24.71
CA ASN A 101 13.58 -13.01 -25.57
C ASN A 101 12.09 -12.79 -25.84
N GLU A 102 11.78 -12.31 -27.04
CA GLU A 102 10.41 -12.04 -27.53
C GLU A 102 9.64 -13.33 -27.91
N SER A 103 10.01 -14.48 -27.35
CA SER A 103 9.26 -15.74 -27.55
C SER A 103 7.94 -15.75 -26.78
N SER A 104 6.96 -16.49 -27.30
CA SER A 104 5.69 -16.81 -26.64
C SER A 104 5.76 -18.09 -25.78
N ASP A 105 6.95 -18.43 -25.27
CA ASP A 105 7.21 -19.61 -24.42
C ASP A 105 7.55 -19.17 -22.99
N ARG A 106 6.80 -18.20 -22.50
CA ARG A 106 6.84 -17.66 -21.13
C ARG A 106 5.54 -17.89 -20.39
N ALA A 107 5.61 -18.01 -19.08
CA ALA A 107 4.43 -17.99 -18.23
C ALA A 107 4.69 -17.26 -16.93
N LEU A 108 3.63 -16.70 -16.36
CA LEU A 108 3.60 -16.19 -15.00
C LEU A 108 2.57 -17.00 -14.22
N PHE A 109 3.02 -17.63 -13.14
CA PHE A 109 2.15 -18.32 -12.19
C PHE A 109 2.04 -17.52 -10.91
N ILE A 110 0.86 -17.58 -10.33
CA ILE A 110 0.49 -16.97 -9.07
C ILE A 110 -0.10 -18.06 -8.20
N PHE A 111 0.35 -18.13 -6.98
CA PHE A 111 -0.09 -19.07 -5.98
C PHE A 111 -0.78 -18.24 -4.90
N PHE A 112 -1.98 -18.64 -4.53
CA PHE A 112 -2.73 -18.02 -3.44
C PHE A 112 -2.88 -19.00 -2.29
N ASP A 113 -2.45 -18.55 -1.11
CA ASP A 113 -2.84 -19.14 0.18
C ASP A 113 -3.97 -18.26 0.74
N GLU A 114 -5.19 -18.58 0.33
CA GLU A 114 -6.38 -17.82 0.66
C GLU A 114 -6.76 -17.92 2.14
N ALA A 115 -6.44 -19.07 2.77
CA ALA A 115 -6.64 -19.29 4.20
C ALA A 115 -5.63 -18.52 5.06
N HIS A 116 -4.54 -18.02 4.46
CA HIS A 116 -3.41 -17.35 5.11
C HIS A 116 -2.83 -18.20 6.25
N ASN A 117 -2.75 -19.52 6.04
CA ASN A 117 -2.26 -20.49 7.02
C ASN A 117 -0.78 -20.86 6.79
N GLY A 118 -0.23 -20.40 5.65
CA GLY A 118 1.09 -20.61 5.07
C GLY A 118 1.61 -22.05 5.09
N ALA A 119 0.70 -22.99 4.87
CA ALA A 119 1.01 -24.33 4.45
C ALA A 119 0.41 -24.55 3.06
N LEU A 120 1.14 -25.20 2.14
CA LEU A 120 0.49 -25.68 0.93
C LEU A 120 -0.46 -26.83 1.26
N ASP A 121 -1.76 -26.55 1.44
CA ASP A 121 -2.77 -27.55 1.80
C ASP A 121 -3.95 -27.62 0.82
N GLY A 122 -4.89 -28.53 1.08
CA GLY A 122 -6.09 -28.64 0.25
C GLY A 122 -6.82 -27.29 0.26
N PHE A 123 -7.40 -26.91 -0.89
CA PHE A 123 -8.01 -25.60 -1.16
C PHE A 123 -7.07 -24.46 -1.58
N GLU A 124 -5.79 -24.75 -1.78
CA GLU A 124 -4.91 -23.77 -2.40
C GLU A 124 -5.00 -23.74 -3.93
N ASP A 125 -4.85 -22.53 -4.42
CA ASP A 125 -5.24 -22.14 -5.76
C ASP A 125 -4.05 -21.54 -6.51
N ILE A 126 -3.62 -22.24 -7.55
CA ILE A 126 -2.53 -21.82 -8.42
C ILE A 126 -3.13 -21.39 -9.75
N ARG A 127 -2.92 -20.11 -10.10
CA ARG A 127 -3.39 -19.50 -11.33
C ARG A 127 -2.20 -19.17 -12.23
N GLY A 128 -2.20 -19.70 -13.45
CA GLY A 128 -1.16 -19.48 -14.43
C GLY A 128 -1.65 -18.73 -15.66
N LEU A 129 -0.83 -17.83 -16.18
CA LEU A 129 -0.99 -17.21 -17.49
C LEU A 129 0.25 -17.47 -18.35
N PHE A 130 0.04 -18.09 -19.50
CA PHE A 130 1.06 -18.28 -20.52
C PHE A 130 1.02 -17.16 -21.56
N SER A 131 2.17 -16.92 -22.16
CA SER A 131 2.40 -15.95 -23.24
C SER A 131 1.78 -16.32 -24.59
N ASN A 132 1.15 -17.48 -24.69
CA ASN A 132 0.25 -17.83 -25.79
C ASN A 132 -1.22 -17.48 -25.47
N ASN A 133 -1.49 -16.72 -24.40
CA ASN A 133 -2.83 -16.41 -23.89
C ASN A 133 -3.65 -17.65 -23.47
N SER A 134 -2.98 -18.75 -23.14
CA SER A 134 -3.61 -19.83 -22.39
C SER A 134 -3.56 -19.52 -20.89
N LYS A 135 -4.64 -19.86 -20.19
CA LYS A 135 -4.70 -19.84 -18.74
C LYS A 135 -4.57 -21.26 -18.22
N LEU A 136 -4.08 -21.38 -17.00
CA LEU A 136 -3.98 -22.64 -16.30
C LEU A 136 -4.53 -22.47 -14.91
N ASN A 137 -5.42 -23.38 -14.54
CA ASN A 137 -5.77 -23.59 -13.15
C ASN A 137 -4.96 -24.79 -12.65
N LYS A 138 -4.47 -24.72 -11.44
CA LYS A 138 -3.88 -25.87 -10.77
C LYS A 138 -4.35 -25.87 -9.33
N HIS A 139 -4.95 -26.97 -8.93
CA HIS A 139 -5.44 -27.15 -7.57
C HIS A 139 -4.59 -28.20 -6.86
N VAL A 140 -4.47 -28.05 -5.55
CA VAL A 140 -3.97 -29.11 -4.67
C VAL A 140 -5.19 -29.91 -4.20
N ASN A 141 -5.30 -31.17 -4.64
CA ASN A 141 -6.43 -32.02 -4.28
C ASN A 141 -6.38 -32.41 -2.78
N GLU A 142 -7.43 -33.07 -2.27
CA GLU A 142 -7.52 -33.48 -0.86
C GLU A 142 -6.36 -34.40 -0.40
N SER A 143 -5.65 -35.04 -1.34
CA SER A 143 -4.50 -35.91 -1.07
C SER A 143 -3.17 -35.14 -1.05
N GLY A 144 -3.19 -33.84 -1.31
CA GLY A 144 -1.99 -33.02 -1.45
C GLY A 144 -1.34 -33.12 -2.82
N ASP A 145 -1.94 -33.83 -3.77
CA ASP A 145 -1.42 -33.95 -5.13
C ASP A 145 -1.80 -32.72 -5.95
N GLN A 146 -0.86 -32.33 -6.80
CA GLN A 146 -0.91 -31.13 -7.60
C GLN A 146 -1.47 -31.47 -8.99
N GLU A 147 -2.73 -31.13 -9.24
CA GLU A 147 -3.41 -31.44 -10.51
C GLU A 147 -3.50 -30.20 -11.41
N LEU A 148 -2.95 -30.32 -12.62
CA LEU A 148 -3.07 -29.29 -13.65
C LEU A 148 -4.42 -29.41 -14.34
N ASP A 149 -5.24 -28.36 -14.26
CA ASP A 149 -6.43 -28.20 -15.09
C ASP A 149 -6.29 -27.01 -16.05
N VAL A 150 -5.92 -27.32 -17.29
CA VAL A 150 -5.79 -26.36 -18.38
C VAL A 150 -7.13 -25.99 -19.05
N ASN A 151 -8.23 -26.66 -18.70
CA ASN A 151 -9.54 -26.50 -19.32
C ASN A 151 -10.70 -26.36 -18.31
N GLU A 152 -10.39 -25.95 -17.07
CA GLU A 152 -11.39 -25.82 -16.02
C GLU A 152 -12.49 -24.83 -16.43
N ALA A 153 -13.70 -25.33 -16.65
CA ALA A 153 -14.82 -24.52 -17.14
C ALA A 153 -15.23 -23.39 -16.17
N ASN A 154 -14.85 -23.52 -14.88
CA ASN A 154 -15.27 -22.66 -13.79
C ASN A 154 -14.22 -21.62 -13.38
N PHE A 155 -13.00 -21.65 -13.94
CA PHE A 155 -12.02 -20.59 -13.71
C PHE A 155 -12.32 -19.41 -14.66
N HIS A 156 -12.84 -18.32 -14.12
CA HIS A 156 -13.38 -17.22 -14.92
C HIS A 156 -12.47 -15.99 -15.00
N ALA A 157 -11.17 -16.13 -14.69
CA ALA A 157 -10.25 -15.02 -14.86
C ALA A 157 -10.21 -14.53 -16.30
N CYS A 158 -10.27 -13.20 -16.45
CA CYS A 158 -9.88 -12.53 -17.68
C CYS A 158 -8.36 -12.40 -17.67
N HIS A 159 -7.72 -12.63 -18.81
CA HIS A 159 -6.28 -12.57 -18.90
C HIS A 159 -5.87 -12.12 -20.29
N ASN A 160 -4.70 -11.51 -20.38
CA ASN A 160 -4.08 -11.21 -21.64
C ASN A 160 -2.56 -11.03 -21.47
N PHE A 161 -1.85 -11.21 -22.56
CA PHE A 161 -0.42 -11.16 -22.65
C PHE A 161 -0.02 -10.30 -23.84
N SER A 162 1.05 -9.53 -23.64
CA SER A 162 1.68 -8.83 -24.75
C SER A 162 3.20 -8.79 -24.62
N ILE A 163 3.83 -8.50 -25.75
CA ILE A 163 5.26 -8.24 -25.83
C ILE A 163 5.45 -6.78 -26.18
N GLU A 164 6.28 -6.12 -25.39
CA GLU A 164 6.90 -4.83 -25.71
C GLU A 164 8.40 -5.10 -25.88
N THR A 165 9.10 -4.39 -26.77
CA THR A 165 10.53 -4.67 -27.01
C THR A 165 11.32 -4.73 -25.70
N GLY A 166 11.92 -5.90 -25.44
CA GLY A 166 12.68 -6.19 -24.22
C GLY A 166 11.86 -6.56 -22.98
N TYR A 167 10.53 -6.65 -23.09
CA TYR A 167 9.63 -6.94 -21.98
C TYR A 167 8.53 -7.94 -22.32
N GLN A 168 8.24 -8.81 -21.36
CA GLN A 168 7.10 -9.71 -21.34
C GLN A 168 6.03 -9.12 -20.40
N GLN A 169 4.79 -9.00 -20.86
CA GLN A 169 3.70 -8.36 -20.12
C GLN A 169 2.55 -9.32 -19.89
N PHE A 170 2.20 -9.51 -18.61
CA PHE A 170 1.14 -10.40 -18.17
C PHE A 170 0.08 -9.58 -17.44
N GLU A 171 -1.19 -9.79 -17.79
CA GLU A 171 -2.30 -9.09 -17.17
C GLU A 171 -3.43 -10.05 -16.85
N MET A 172 -3.97 -9.96 -15.64
CA MET A 172 -5.08 -10.80 -15.18
C MET A 172 -6.08 -10.02 -14.33
N ALA A 173 -7.36 -10.36 -14.45
CA ALA A 173 -8.42 -10.02 -13.52
C ALA A 173 -9.04 -11.32 -13.01
N ILE A 174 -8.82 -11.61 -11.73
CA ILE A 174 -9.27 -12.84 -11.07
C ILE A 174 -10.51 -12.49 -10.25
N PRO A 175 -11.69 -13.07 -10.55
CA PRO A 175 -12.91 -12.77 -9.80
C PRO A 175 -12.77 -13.16 -8.33
N PHE A 176 -13.42 -12.40 -7.45
CA PHE A 176 -13.75 -12.87 -6.12
C PHE A 176 -15.07 -13.65 -6.20
N SER A 177 -15.06 -14.92 -5.83
CA SER A 177 -16.29 -15.71 -5.78
C SER A 177 -16.10 -16.94 -4.90
N THR A 178 -17.04 -17.12 -3.97
CA THR A 178 -17.06 -18.27 -3.08
C THR A 178 -17.78 -19.50 -3.65
N ALA A 179 -18.23 -19.42 -4.90
CA ALA A 179 -19.08 -20.42 -5.54
C ALA A 179 -18.40 -21.12 -6.74
N SER A 180 -17.10 -20.91 -6.92
CA SER A 180 -16.34 -21.32 -8.11
C SER A 180 -14.85 -21.42 -7.77
N GLU A 181 -14.07 -22.02 -8.66
CA GLU A 181 -12.58 -22.03 -8.70
C GLU A 181 -11.97 -20.63 -8.99
N ASN A 182 -12.58 -19.58 -8.46
CA ASN A 182 -12.07 -18.20 -8.49
C ASN A 182 -11.39 -17.92 -7.14
N LEU A 183 -11.06 -16.66 -6.80
CA LEU A 183 -10.56 -16.38 -5.46
C LEU A 183 -11.68 -16.57 -4.43
N ASN A 184 -11.62 -17.59 -3.58
CA ASN A 184 -12.66 -17.94 -2.61
C ASN A 184 -12.54 -17.08 -1.32
N ILE A 185 -12.45 -15.77 -1.54
CA ILE A 185 -12.37 -14.77 -0.48
C ILE A 185 -13.45 -13.71 -0.68
N THR A 186 -13.93 -13.14 0.44
CA THR A 186 -14.77 -11.94 0.40
C THR A 186 -13.85 -10.73 0.54
N PRO A 187 -13.70 -9.87 -0.49
CA PRO A 187 -12.74 -8.79 -0.45
C PRO A 187 -13.15 -7.71 0.56
N GLU A 188 -12.26 -7.38 1.47
CA GLU A 188 -12.46 -6.29 2.42
C GLU A 188 -11.18 -5.50 2.69
N PHE A 189 -11.34 -4.25 3.16
CA PHE A 189 -10.20 -3.39 3.46
C PHE A 189 -9.32 -3.96 4.57
N GLY A 190 -8.05 -4.14 4.25
CA GLY A 190 -7.06 -4.65 5.18
C GLY A 190 -7.02 -6.18 5.26
N LEU A 191 -7.84 -6.90 4.48
CA LEU A 191 -7.67 -8.34 4.26
C LEU A 191 -6.25 -8.61 3.79
N VAL A 192 -5.63 -9.66 4.32
CA VAL A 192 -4.32 -10.14 3.90
C VAL A 192 -4.50 -11.58 3.45
N ILE A 193 -4.01 -11.90 2.26
CA ILE A 193 -3.93 -13.26 1.74
C ILE A 193 -2.48 -13.58 1.41
N GLY A 194 -2.18 -14.88 1.38
CA GLY A 194 -0.86 -15.35 1.00
C GLY A 194 -0.73 -15.27 -0.52
N ILE A 195 0.38 -14.73 -1.01
CA ILE A 195 0.67 -14.72 -2.44
C ILE A 195 2.11 -15.14 -2.69
N ASN A 196 2.27 -15.89 -3.77
CA ASN A 196 3.57 -16.22 -4.29
C ASN A 196 3.53 -16.21 -5.83
N LEU A 197 4.68 -15.99 -6.47
CA LEU A 197 4.81 -15.78 -7.91
C LEU A 197 5.94 -16.63 -8.45
N GLU A 198 5.74 -17.19 -9.64
CA GLU A 198 6.78 -17.87 -10.39
C GLU A 198 6.78 -17.39 -11.84
N TYR A 199 7.97 -17.09 -12.37
CA TYR A 199 8.17 -16.80 -13.78
C TYR A 199 8.80 -18.01 -14.47
N TRP A 200 8.15 -18.48 -15.54
CA TRP A 200 8.59 -19.63 -16.32
C TRP A 200 9.16 -19.19 -17.66
N ASN A 201 10.41 -19.59 -17.90
CA ASN A 201 11.05 -19.60 -19.21
C ASN A 201 11.11 -21.04 -19.77
N GLY A 202 10.14 -21.43 -20.62
CA GLY A 202 10.08 -22.76 -21.21
C GLY A 202 8.79 -23.07 -21.97
N THR A 203 8.84 -24.09 -22.82
CA THR A 203 7.66 -24.57 -23.56
C THR A 203 6.70 -25.31 -22.64
N HIS A 204 5.41 -25.29 -23.00
CA HIS A 204 4.28 -25.88 -22.24
C HIS A 204 4.45 -27.36 -21.85
N TYR A 205 5.39 -28.10 -22.45
CA TYR A 205 5.55 -29.56 -22.32
C TYR A 205 6.86 -30.01 -21.67
N ASP A 206 7.73 -29.09 -21.25
CA ASP A 206 8.96 -29.47 -20.55
C ASP A 206 8.64 -29.73 -19.07
N ASP A 207 8.30 -30.98 -18.74
CA ASP A 207 8.39 -31.62 -17.42
C ASP A 207 8.10 -30.73 -16.20
N TYR A 208 6.86 -30.30 -16.07
CA TYR A 208 6.34 -29.80 -14.79
C TYR A 208 5.87 -31.00 -13.95
N PRO A 209 6.41 -31.31 -12.74
CA PRO A 209 7.38 -30.56 -11.93
C PRO A 209 8.77 -31.22 -11.78
N ASP A 210 9.16 -32.18 -12.62
CA ASP A 210 10.36 -33.00 -12.38
C ASP A 210 11.62 -32.52 -13.12
N SER A 211 12.69 -32.35 -12.35
CA SER A 211 14.10 -32.15 -12.76
C SER A 211 14.62 -30.72 -13.03
N GLY A 212 14.51 -29.85 -12.02
CA GLY A 212 15.63 -28.96 -11.68
C GLY A 212 15.77 -27.67 -12.48
N ARG A 213 14.71 -27.18 -13.14
CA ARG A 213 14.71 -25.84 -13.73
C ARG A 213 13.39 -25.12 -13.43
N ARG A 214 13.49 -23.82 -13.13
CA ARG A 214 12.46 -22.77 -13.23
C ARG A 214 11.59 -22.55 -11.99
N LYS A 215 12.20 -22.15 -10.87
CA LYS A 215 11.47 -21.71 -9.69
C LYS A 215 12.22 -20.53 -9.08
N VAL A 216 11.71 -19.32 -9.30
CA VAL A 216 12.09 -18.20 -8.45
C VAL A 216 10.85 -17.67 -7.82
N VAL A 217 10.86 -17.87 -6.52
CA VAL A 217 9.76 -17.66 -5.63
C VAL A 217 9.89 -16.24 -5.15
N TRP A 218 8.88 -15.40 -5.37
CA TRP A 218 8.82 -14.08 -4.75
C TRP A 218 8.89 -14.16 -3.21
N SER A 219 8.75 -15.36 -2.62
CA SER A 219 8.68 -15.57 -1.18
C SER A 219 9.33 -16.83 -0.55
N ASP A 220 10.30 -17.57 -1.12
CA ASP A 220 10.70 -18.92 -0.62
C ASP A 220 9.52 -19.92 -0.69
N GLN A 221 9.71 -21.06 -1.33
CA GLN A 221 8.61 -21.97 -1.69
C GLN A 221 7.91 -22.57 -0.46
N ALA A 222 8.53 -22.44 0.71
CA ALA A 222 7.96 -22.81 1.99
C ALA A 222 7.12 -21.72 2.66
N ARG A 223 7.01 -20.50 2.09
CA ARG A 223 6.38 -19.34 2.76
C ARG A 223 5.74 -18.41 1.72
N TYR A 224 4.44 -18.21 1.78
CA TYR A 224 3.80 -17.16 0.99
C TYR A 224 4.21 -15.77 1.48
N GLY A 225 4.30 -14.81 0.55
CA GLY A 225 4.31 -13.37 0.86
C GLY A 225 2.91 -12.90 1.28
N ASP A 226 2.82 -11.68 1.81
CA ASP A 226 1.54 -11.08 2.18
C ASP A 226 1.06 -10.14 1.07
N LEU A 227 -0.14 -10.38 0.54
CA LEU A 227 -0.87 -9.42 -0.28
C LEU A 227 -1.99 -8.79 0.54
N LYS A 228 -1.85 -7.49 0.83
CA LYS A 228 -2.86 -6.72 1.56
C LYS A 228 -3.81 -6.00 0.61
N LEU A 229 -5.12 -6.18 0.77
CA LEU A 229 -6.13 -5.37 0.10
C LEU A 229 -6.20 -3.97 0.74
N ALA A 230 -5.44 -3.04 0.19
CA ALA A 230 -5.29 -1.70 0.73
C ALA A 230 -6.47 -0.80 0.34
N ARG A 231 -6.70 0.22 1.18
CA ARG A 231 -7.63 1.32 0.88
C ARG A 231 -7.14 2.10 -0.33
N PRO A 232 -8.01 2.88 -1.01
CA PRO A 232 -7.54 3.87 -1.95
C PRO A 232 -6.51 4.76 -1.25
N ILE A 233 -5.40 5.09 -1.92
CA ILE A 233 -4.62 6.25 -1.51
C ILE A 233 -5.53 7.44 -1.75
N ILE A 234 -6.16 7.89 -0.68
CA ILE A 234 -6.73 9.22 -0.65
C ILE A 234 -5.51 10.10 -0.57
N ASP A 235 -5.06 10.61 -1.72
CA ASP A 235 -4.15 11.75 -1.78
C ASP A 235 -4.91 12.91 -1.16
N TYR A 236 -4.86 12.97 0.17
CA TYR A 236 -5.33 14.12 0.90
C TYR A 236 -4.39 15.26 0.51
N ASP A 237 -4.87 16.15 -0.36
CA ASP A 237 -4.26 17.45 -0.48
C ASP A 237 -4.45 18.16 0.87
N PHE A 238 -3.44 18.04 1.73
CA PHE A 238 -3.37 18.76 2.99
C PHE A 238 -3.01 20.24 2.77
N GLY A 239 -2.76 20.69 1.53
CA GLY A 239 -2.45 22.07 1.18
C GLY A 239 -3.43 23.08 1.79
N PRO A 240 -4.76 22.93 1.61
CA PRO A 240 -5.74 23.79 2.27
C PRO A 240 -5.66 23.74 3.80
N LEU A 241 -5.55 22.54 4.41
CA LEU A 241 -5.47 22.40 5.87
C LEU A 241 -4.20 23.07 6.43
N ILE A 242 -3.05 22.84 5.80
CA ILE A 242 -1.76 23.46 6.14
C ILE A 242 -1.89 24.98 6.00
N THR A 243 -2.51 25.47 4.93
CA THR A 243 -2.76 26.90 4.73
C THR A 243 -3.60 27.49 5.87
N TYR A 244 -4.70 26.83 6.26
CA TYR A 244 -5.51 27.27 7.39
C TYR A 244 -4.74 27.27 8.71
N LEU A 245 -3.92 26.25 8.97
CA LEU A 245 -3.08 26.17 10.16
C LEU A 245 -2.03 27.29 10.20
N ILE A 246 -1.42 27.63 9.07
CA ILE A 246 -0.49 28.76 8.94
C ILE A 246 -1.21 30.08 9.21
N VAL A 247 -2.37 30.32 8.58
CA VAL A 247 -3.16 31.54 8.79
C VAL A 247 -3.61 31.68 10.25
N ALA A 248 -4.11 30.61 10.85
CA ALA A 248 -4.50 30.59 12.26
C ALA A 248 -3.31 30.91 13.18
N SER A 249 -2.13 30.34 12.90
CA SER A 249 -0.91 30.61 13.66
C SER A 249 -0.48 32.07 13.56
N ILE A 250 -0.56 32.66 12.36
CA ILE A 250 -0.26 34.09 12.14
C ILE A 250 -1.22 34.97 12.95
N ILE A 251 -2.53 34.68 12.92
CA ILE A 251 -3.54 35.41 13.70
C ILE A 251 -3.21 35.36 15.20
N VAL A 252 -2.86 34.18 15.72
CA VAL A 252 -2.49 34.01 17.13
C VAL A 252 -1.27 34.85 17.49
N VAL A 253 -0.23 34.87 16.65
CA VAL A 253 0.98 35.70 16.85
C VAL A 253 0.65 37.20 16.85
N ILE A 254 -0.21 37.65 15.94
CA ILE A 254 -0.68 39.04 15.89
C ILE A 254 -1.43 39.40 17.18
N LEU A 255 -2.36 38.56 17.62
CA LEU A 255 -3.14 38.79 18.84
C LEU A 255 -2.24 38.85 20.09
N ILE A 256 -1.28 37.94 20.23
CA ILE A 256 -0.30 37.95 21.33
C ILE A 256 0.52 39.25 21.31
N SER A 257 0.93 39.70 20.13
CA SER A 257 1.69 40.94 19.95
C SER A 257 0.88 42.18 20.37
N ILE A 258 -0.39 42.25 19.96
CA ILE A 258 -1.33 43.32 20.35
C ILE A 258 -1.52 43.34 21.88
N ILE A 259 -1.82 42.19 22.49
CA ILE A 259 -2.03 42.08 23.95
C ILE A 259 -0.78 42.52 24.71
N THR A 260 0.40 42.12 24.23
CA THR A 260 1.68 42.49 24.84
C THR A 260 1.94 43.99 24.72
N GLY A 261 1.68 44.58 23.55
CA GLY A 261 1.77 46.02 23.32
C GLY A 261 0.83 46.83 24.22
N LEU A 262 -0.42 46.38 24.38
CA LEU A 262 -1.40 47.01 25.28
C LEU A 262 -0.95 46.95 26.74
N LYS A 263 -0.44 45.80 27.21
CA LYS A 263 0.12 45.66 28.56
C LYS A 263 1.30 46.60 28.79
N LEU A 264 2.23 46.69 27.84
CA LEU A 264 3.38 47.60 27.92
C LEU A 264 2.93 49.07 28.01
N ARG A 265 1.93 49.49 27.21
CA ARG A 265 1.34 50.83 27.28
C ARG A 265 0.70 51.11 28.64
N GLN A 266 -0.04 50.15 29.21
CA GLN A 266 -0.64 50.29 30.54
C GLN A 266 0.43 50.44 31.63
N MET A 267 1.53 49.68 31.56
CA MET A 267 2.64 49.80 32.51
C MET A 267 3.34 51.16 32.41
N ARG A 268 3.55 51.68 31.20
CA ARG A 268 4.10 53.03 30.99
C ARG A 268 3.20 54.11 31.58
N LYS A 269 1.88 54.05 31.35
CA LYS A 269 0.91 54.99 31.96
C LYS A 269 0.98 54.97 33.50
N LYS A 270 1.01 53.78 34.12
CA LYS A 270 1.14 53.64 35.58
C LYS A 270 2.45 54.25 36.12
N LYS A 271 3.57 54.06 35.41
CA LYS A 271 4.89 54.62 35.80
C LYS A 271 4.90 56.16 35.76
N ILE A 272 4.23 56.77 34.77
CA ILE A 272 4.09 58.23 34.65
C ILE A 272 3.24 58.80 35.79
N ILE A 273 2.09 58.17 36.09
CA ILE A 273 1.20 58.60 37.18
C ILE A 273 1.89 58.47 38.54
N GLY A 274 2.65 57.38 38.75
CA GLY A 274 3.43 57.16 39.97
C GLY A 274 4.44 58.29 40.22
N LYS A 275 5.25 58.67 39.21
CA LYS A 275 6.23 59.76 39.33
C LYS A 275 5.61 61.12 39.67
N LYS A 276 4.45 61.46 39.07
CA LYS A 276 3.76 62.73 39.36
C LYS A 276 3.26 62.82 40.81
N LYS A 277 2.87 61.70 41.42
CA LYS A 277 2.44 61.67 42.84
C LYS A 277 3.61 61.88 43.81
N THR A 278 4.81 61.40 43.49
CA THR A 278 5.99 61.57 44.35
C THR A 278 6.51 63.01 44.35
N GLN A 279 6.42 63.71 43.21
CA GLN A 279 6.87 65.09 43.08
C GLN A 279 6.00 66.09 43.88
N LYS A 280 4.69 65.83 44.01
CA LYS A 280 3.77 66.67 44.78
C LYS A 280 3.94 66.61 46.31
N LYS A 281 4.75 65.67 46.84
CA LYS A 281 4.98 65.52 48.29
C LYS A 281 6.21 66.27 48.80
N HIS A 282 6.96 66.96 47.93
CA HIS A 282 8.23 67.60 48.28
C HIS A 282 8.25 69.12 48.08
N ASP A 283 7.10 69.78 47.94
CA ASP A 283 7.06 71.25 48.09
C ASP A 283 7.10 71.59 49.58
N PRO A 284 8.20 72.17 50.10
CA PRO A 284 8.24 72.65 51.48
C PRO A 284 7.22 73.77 51.62
N GLN A 285 6.30 73.63 52.58
CA GLN A 285 5.47 74.75 53.03
C GLN A 285 6.41 75.83 53.57
N LYS A 286 6.48 76.94 52.84
CA LYS A 286 7.01 78.21 53.34
C LYS A 286 5.96 78.89 54.20
#